data_AF-A0A151EYN6-F1
#
_entry.id   AF-A0A151EYN6-F1
#
_cell.length_a   1.000
_cell.length_b   1.000
_cell.length_c   1.000
_cell.angle_alpha   90.00
_cell.angle_beta   90.00
_cell.angle_gamma   90.00
#
_symmetry.space_group_name_H-M   'P 1'
#
loop_
_entity.id
_entity.type
_entity.pdbx_description
1 polymer ?
#
loop_
_entity_poly.entity_id
_entity_poly.type
_entity_poly.pdbx_seq_one_letter_code
_entity_poly.pdbx_strand_id
1 'polypeptide(L)'
;MKIEKDILRNLNKGPRTYEGLKRDFPRVDVAQLLIEMEEQHLVVNKGGAWFITEGGKKTITEGKKKVGRKKQIAKKVAYSLLVVPVIFFFLQSASFNEEYTDALNHNAQLLQEKTETEQQLSSVNMEKEGVEAEYVKKMDELKGEQDATAQLNTPLEEAQHVVNSLKNELNRYQCLETCTPDKFVTVDNEYVKAKVDEICAGLTSLREKQEAVYKFVRDEIKDDESTFCFGRLDMWEYPEDILKRGKGHWEDKFLLLLTMLRIAGTPPEHAKFIAAEVDGNDNWLWVEAYDGATWWVLDPFEGYEFTSNPKEQFYEEHEVIILWWFNDTEFRRG
;
A
#
# COMPACT_ATOMS: atom_id res chain seq x y z
N MET A 1 88.88 -76.66 -45.03
CA MET A 1 87.93 -75.83 -45.81
C MET A 1 86.56 -76.47 -46.17
N LYS A 2 86.39 -77.79 -46.43
CA LYS A 2 85.03 -78.35 -46.66
C LYS A 2 84.21 -78.52 -45.38
N ILE A 3 84.83 -79.05 -44.32
CA ILE A 3 84.18 -79.31 -43.02
C ILE A 3 83.64 -78.03 -42.37
N GLU A 4 84.37 -76.92 -42.48
CA GLU A 4 83.98 -75.60 -41.97
C GLU A 4 82.61 -75.12 -42.50
N LYS A 5 82.38 -75.22 -43.83
CA LYS A 5 81.10 -74.86 -44.45
C LYS A 5 79.95 -75.77 -44.00
N ASP A 6 80.23 -77.03 -43.74
CA ASP A 6 79.23 -77.99 -43.26
C ASP A 6 78.82 -77.70 -41.80
N ILE A 7 79.78 -77.29 -40.96
CA ILE A 7 79.50 -76.79 -39.59
C ILE A 7 78.66 -75.52 -39.65
N LEU A 8 79.03 -74.52 -40.47
CA LEU A 8 78.24 -73.29 -40.64
C LEU A 8 76.81 -73.57 -41.13
N ARG A 9 76.63 -74.54 -42.03
CA ARG A 9 75.31 -74.93 -42.53
C ARG A 9 74.47 -75.64 -41.46
N ASN A 10 75.09 -76.45 -40.58
CA ASN A 10 74.37 -77.06 -39.45
C ASN A 10 73.94 -75.99 -38.44
N LEU A 11 74.84 -75.05 -38.11
CA LEU A 11 74.54 -73.92 -37.19
C LEU A 11 73.53 -72.92 -37.75
N ASN A 12 73.41 -72.78 -39.08
CA ASN A 12 72.34 -71.97 -39.69
C ASN A 12 70.93 -72.57 -39.50
N LYS A 13 70.81 -73.86 -39.14
CA LYS A 13 69.53 -74.46 -38.77
C LYS A 13 69.15 -74.18 -37.32
N GLY A 14 70.11 -73.82 -36.47
CA GLY A 14 69.92 -73.49 -35.06
C GLY A 14 71.20 -73.66 -34.24
N PRO A 15 71.30 -73.02 -33.06
CA PRO A 15 72.48 -73.12 -32.20
C PRO A 15 72.74 -74.54 -31.70
N ARG A 16 74.01 -74.89 -31.53
CA ARG A 16 74.45 -76.22 -31.05
C ARG A 16 75.47 -76.08 -29.92
N THR A 17 75.44 -77.01 -28.98
CA THR A 17 76.48 -77.18 -27.95
C THR A 17 77.67 -77.95 -28.52
N TYR A 18 78.83 -77.86 -27.86
CA TYR A 18 80.04 -78.61 -28.23
C TYR A 18 79.78 -80.11 -28.39
N GLU A 19 79.11 -80.75 -27.43
CA GLU A 19 78.77 -82.19 -27.49
C GLU A 19 77.85 -82.53 -28.67
N GLY A 20 76.92 -81.62 -29.01
CA GLY A 20 76.07 -81.78 -30.18
C GLY A 20 76.85 -81.76 -31.48
N LEU A 21 77.84 -80.87 -31.60
CA LEU A 21 78.71 -80.79 -32.78
C LEU A 21 79.69 -81.97 -32.84
N LYS A 22 80.26 -82.39 -31.71
CA LYS A 22 81.13 -83.58 -31.64
C LYS A 22 80.40 -84.85 -32.06
N ARG A 23 79.11 -84.98 -31.70
CA ARG A 23 78.27 -86.09 -32.15
C ARG A 23 78.01 -86.06 -33.65
N ASP A 24 77.75 -84.89 -34.23
CA ASP A 24 77.49 -84.74 -35.66
C ASP A 24 78.77 -84.88 -36.51
N PHE A 25 79.94 -84.60 -35.91
CA PHE A 25 81.26 -84.65 -36.56
C PHE A 25 82.30 -85.44 -35.72
N PRO A 26 82.09 -86.76 -35.48
CA PRO A 26 82.86 -87.52 -34.49
C PRO A 26 84.31 -87.85 -34.89
N ARG A 27 84.67 -87.62 -36.16
CA ARG A 27 86.02 -87.91 -36.70
C ARG A 27 86.86 -86.64 -36.90
N VAL A 28 86.38 -85.50 -36.42
CA VAL A 28 87.06 -84.21 -36.54
C VAL A 28 87.43 -83.73 -35.15
N ASP A 29 88.59 -83.08 -35.01
CA ASP A 29 88.90 -82.33 -33.80
C ASP A 29 88.04 -81.05 -33.77
N VAL A 30 86.80 -81.22 -33.30
CA VAL A 30 85.80 -80.14 -33.25
C VAL A 30 86.24 -79.03 -32.29
N ALA A 31 87.07 -79.32 -31.29
CA ALA A 31 87.55 -78.29 -30.37
C ALA A 31 88.50 -77.34 -31.09
N GLN A 32 89.52 -77.88 -31.76
CA GLN A 32 90.48 -77.06 -32.52
C GLN A 32 89.79 -76.26 -33.63
N LEU A 33 88.84 -76.88 -34.34
CA LEU A 33 88.15 -76.22 -35.45
C LEU A 33 87.20 -75.10 -34.99
N LEU A 34 86.57 -75.24 -33.83
CA LEU A 34 85.72 -74.20 -33.27
C LEU A 34 86.55 -73.00 -32.79
N ILE A 35 87.73 -73.24 -32.20
CA ILE A 35 88.67 -72.19 -31.82
C ILE A 35 89.14 -71.42 -33.07
N GLU A 36 89.45 -72.11 -34.16
CA GLU A 36 89.85 -71.46 -35.43
C GLU A 36 88.73 -70.64 -36.08
N MET A 37 87.46 -70.99 -35.84
CA MET A 37 86.28 -70.31 -36.41
C MET A 37 85.67 -69.25 -35.49
N GLU A 38 86.02 -69.27 -34.20
CA GLU A 38 85.67 -68.24 -33.21
C GLU A 38 86.27 -66.90 -33.65
N GLU A 39 85.62 -65.79 -33.30
CA GLU A 39 85.97 -64.41 -33.71
C GLU A 39 85.66 -64.03 -35.17
N GLN A 40 85.74 -64.94 -36.16
CA GLN A 40 85.45 -64.59 -37.57
C GLN A 40 84.04 -64.98 -38.05
N HIS A 41 83.54 -66.15 -37.64
CA HIS A 41 82.28 -66.69 -38.17
C HIS A 41 81.28 -67.14 -37.10
N LEU A 42 81.74 -67.33 -35.86
CA LEU A 42 80.93 -67.85 -34.77
C LEU A 42 81.02 -66.98 -33.52
N VAL A 43 80.01 -67.06 -32.66
CA VAL A 43 80.02 -66.53 -31.30
C VAL A 43 79.42 -67.55 -30.33
N VAL A 44 80.01 -67.72 -29.15
CA VAL A 44 79.47 -68.57 -28.10
C VAL A 44 78.63 -67.75 -27.11
N ASN A 45 77.47 -68.26 -26.71
CA ASN A 45 76.67 -67.61 -25.68
C ASN A 45 77.13 -68.01 -24.27
N LYS A 46 76.62 -67.32 -23.24
CA LYS A 46 76.90 -67.61 -21.82
C LYS A 46 76.53 -69.03 -21.37
N GLY A 47 75.81 -69.81 -22.20
CA GLY A 47 75.43 -71.21 -21.95
C GLY A 47 76.22 -72.24 -22.76
N GLY A 48 77.32 -71.86 -23.42
CA GLY A 48 78.21 -72.78 -24.14
C GLY A 48 77.66 -73.29 -25.49
N ALA A 49 76.65 -72.62 -26.06
CA ALA A 49 76.12 -72.92 -27.38
C ALA A 49 76.67 -71.92 -28.43
N TRP A 50 77.04 -72.45 -29.59
CA TRP A 50 77.63 -71.69 -30.69
C TRP A 50 76.56 -71.19 -31.67
N PHE A 51 76.72 -69.94 -32.13
CA PHE A 51 75.85 -69.26 -33.08
C PHE A 51 76.65 -68.73 -34.27
N ILE A 52 76.03 -68.68 -35.44
CA ILE A 52 76.62 -68.08 -36.64
C ILE A 52 76.44 -66.55 -36.64
N THR A 53 77.53 -65.82 -36.90
CA THR A 53 77.50 -64.35 -37.03
C THR A 53 77.01 -63.91 -38.41
N GLU A 54 76.73 -62.63 -38.62
CA GLU A 54 76.43 -62.09 -39.97
C GLU A 54 77.57 -62.35 -40.97
N GLY A 55 78.83 -62.33 -40.51
CA GLY A 55 79.99 -62.70 -41.31
C GLY A 55 79.93 -64.14 -41.79
N GLY A 56 79.64 -65.09 -40.89
CA GLY A 56 79.44 -66.50 -41.24
C GLY A 56 78.24 -66.72 -42.18
N LYS A 57 77.15 -65.95 -42.03
CA LYS A 57 75.99 -66.01 -42.94
C LYS A 57 76.37 -65.60 -44.36
N LYS A 58 77.15 -64.53 -44.54
CA LYS A 58 77.62 -64.08 -45.88
C LYS A 58 78.48 -65.13 -46.59
N THR A 59 79.29 -65.90 -45.86
CA THR A 59 80.09 -67.02 -46.41
C THR A 59 79.21 -68.16 -46.97
N ILE A 60 77.95 -68.29 -46.53
CA ILE A 60 76.95 -69.23 -47.07
C ILE A 60 76.27 -68.65 -48.33
N THR A 61 76.03 -67.34 -48.38
CA THR A 61 75.21 -66.70 -49.42
C THR A 61 75.95 -66.35 -50.72
N GLU A 62 77.29 -66.30 -50.74
CA GLU A 62 78.06 -65.97 -51.95
C GLU A 62 78.09 -67.06 -53.03
N GLY A 63 77.42 -68.20 -52.82
CA GLY A 63 77.45 -69.35 -53.74
C GLY A 63 76.29 -69.50 -54.74
N LYS A 64 75.27 -68.63 -54.78
CA LYS A 64 74.13 -68.81 -55.72
C LYS A 64 73.62 -67.51 -56.32
N LYS A 65 74.34 -67.02 -57.34
CA LYS A 65 73.81 -66.12 -58.38
C LYS A 65 73.13 -66.94 -59.49
N LYS A 66 72.08 -66.32 -60.07
CA LYS A 66 71.32 -66.64 -61.29
C LYS A 66 70.22 -67.69 -61.15
N VAL A 67 68.95 -67.28 -61.31
CA VAL A 67 68.14 -67.38 -62.55
C VAL A 67 66.69 -66.95 -62.22
N GLY A 68 66.05 -66.19 -63.13
CA GLY A 68 64.58 -66.23 -63.26
C GLY A 68 63.82 -64.94 -62.95
N ARG A 69 63.78 -64.01 -63.90
CA ARG A 69 63.00 -62.76 -63.92
C ARG A 69 61.61 -63.01 -64.55
N LYS A 70 60.61 -62.22 -64.12
CA LYS A 70 59.26 -61.97 -64.72
C LYS A 70 58.07 -62.84 -64.26
N LYS A 71 57.42 -62.49 -63.13
CA LYS A 71 55.95 -62.68 -62.93
C LYS A 71 55.30 -61.96 -61.71
N GLN A 72 55.83 -60.83 -61.23
CA GLN A 72 55.38 -60.25 -59.92
C GLN A 72 54.80 -58.83 -59.95
N ILE A 73 54.65 -58.19 -61.13
CA ILE A 73 54.20 -56.78 -61.23
C ILE A 73 52.67 -56.62 -61.25
N ALA A 74 51.90 -57.64 -61.66
CA ALA A 74 50.43 -57.54 -61.81
C ALA A 74 49.64 -57.52 -60.48
N LYS A 75 50.18 -58.05 -59.37
CA LYS A 75 49.45 -58.13 -58.09
C LYS A 75 49.42 -56.82 -57.28
N LYS A 76 50.34 -55.87 -57.52
CA LYS A 76 50.37 -54.59 -56.77
C LYS A 76 49.39 -53.54 -57.32
N VAL A 77 49.07 -53.58 -58.61
CA VAL A 77 48.17 -52.60 -59.25
C VAL A 77 46.69 -52.93 -58.98
N ALA A 78 46.32 -54.21 -58.92
CA ALA A 78 44.93 -54.61 -58.60
C ALA A 78 44.54 -54.29 -57.14
N TYR A 79 45.49 -54.30 -56.21
CA TYR A 79 45.23 -54.00 -54.79
C TYR A 79 44.98 -52.50 -54.56
N SER A 80 45.63 -51.60 -55.31
CA SER A 80 45.41 -50.15 -55.18
C SER A 80 44.15 -49.66 -55.90
N LEU A 81 43.72 -50.32 -56.98
CA LEU A 81 42.53 -49.93 -57.76
C LEU A 81 41.20 -50.38 -57.15
N LEU A 82 41.19 -51.42 -56.32
CA LEU A 82 39.96 -51.94 -55.68
C LEU A 82 39.83 -51.55 -54.20
N VAL A 83 40.91 -51.45 -53.44
CA VAL A 83 40.84 -51.24 -51.98
C VAL A 83 40.68 -49.76 -51.62
N VAL A 84 41.31 -48.85 -52.35
CA VAL A 84 41.28 -47.41 -52.05
C VAL A 84 39.88 -46.80 -52.21
N PRO A 85 39.11 -47.07 -53.29
CA PRO A 85 37.74 -46.55 -53.43
C PRO A 85 36.80 -47.09 -52.35
N VAL A 86 36.99 -48.35 -51.95
CA VAL A 86 36.20 -48.99 -50.89
C VAL A 86 36.47 -48.32 -49.54
N ILE A 87 37.73 -48.05 -49.20
CA ILE A 87 38.08 -47.29 -47.99
C ILE A 87 37.49 -45.88 -48.03
N PHE A 88 37.56 -45.19 -49.16
CA PHE A 88 37.01 -43.85 -49.31
C PHE A 88 35.48 -43.83 -49.16
N PHE A 89 34.80 -44.84 -49.71
CA PHE A 89 33.35 -45.02 -49.56
C PHE A 89 32.96 -45.29 -48.09
N PHE A 90 33.72 -46.13 -47.37
CA PHE A 90 33.48 -46.36 -45.94
C PHE A 90 33.73 -45.11 -45.09
N LEU A 91 34.75 -44.30 -45.42
CA LEU A 91 35.01 -43.03 -44.74
C LEU A 91 33.90 -42.00 -44.99
N GLN A 92 33.44 -41.85 -46.25
CA GLN A 92 32.33 -40.95 -46.57
C GLN A 92 30.99 -41.43 -46.00
N SER A 93 30.75 -42.75 -45.96
CA SER A 93 29.57 -43.32 -45.31
C SER A 93 29.62 -43.12 -43.80
N ALA A 94 30.80 -43.17 -43.18
CA ALA A 94 30.97 -42.91 -41.75
C ALA A 94 30.69 -41.42 -41.44
N SER A 95 31.26 -40.49 -42.20
CA SER A 95 31.02 -39.05 -42.00
C SER A 95 29.55 -38.67 -42.26
N PHE A 96 28.93 -39.24 -43.28
CA PHE A 96 27.51 -39.03 -43.55
C PHE A 96 26.63 -39.60 -42.42
N ASN A 97 26.95 -40.78 -41.90
CA ASN A 97 26.22 -41.34 -40.76
C ASN A 97 26.42 -40.51 -39.49
N GLU A 98 27.59 -39.93 -39.27
CA GLU A 98 27.87 -39.04 -38.13
C GLU A 98 27.04 -37.76 -38.24
N GLU A 99 27.11 -37.05 -39.38
CA GLU A 99 26.30 -35.84 -39.64
C GLU A 99 24.79 -36.13 -39.59
N TYR A 100 24.36 -37.27 -40.14
CA TYR A 100 22.95 -37.67 -40.10
C TYR A 100 22.48 -37.97 -38.68
N THR A 101 23.30 -38.67 -37.88
CA THR A 101 22.98 -38.98 -36.48
C THR A 101 22.97 -37.72 -35.62
N ASP A 102 23.91 -36.80 -35.85
CA ASP A 102 23.94 -35.49 -35.20
C ASP A 102 22.72 -34.64 -35.53
N ALA A 103 22.32 -34.59 -36.81
CA ALA A 103 21.09 -33.91 -37.21
C ALA A 103 19.83 -34.54 -36.60
N LEU A 104 19.79 -35.88 -36.47
CA LEU A 104 18.69 -36.60 -35.83
C LEU A 104 18.62 -36.31 -34.33
N ASN A 105 19.76 -36.31 -33.66
CA ASN A 105 19.88 -35.98 -32.23
C ASN A 105 19.52 -34.52 -31.97
N HIS A 106 19.96 -33.59 -32.82
CA HIS A 106 19.64 -32.18 -32.70
C HIS A 106 18.14 -31.91 -32.92
N ASN A 107 17.53 -32.55 -33.93
CA ASN A 107 16.08 -32.46 -34.13
C ASN A 107 15.29 -33.07 -32.97
N ALA A 108 15.77 -34.17 -32.38
CA ALA A 108 15.15 -34.75 -31.19
C ALA A 108 15.23 -33.81 -29.98
N GLN A 109 16.37 -33.14 -29.79
CA GLN A 109 16.54 -32.09 -28.76
C GLN A 109 15.59 -30.92 -28.98
N LEU A 110 15.51 -30.39 -30.20
CA LEU A 110 14.59 -29.28 -30.53
C LEU A 110 13.11 -29.68 -30.31
N LEU A 111 12.73 -30.93 -30.60
CA LEU A 111 11.38 -31.42 -30.37
C LEU A 111 11.06 -31.52 -28.87
N GLN A 112 12.05 -31.92 -28.07
CA GLN A 112 11.97 -31.96 -26.62
C GLN A 112 11.86 -30.54 -26.05
N GLU A 113 12.76 -29.63 -26.42
CA GLU A 113 12.74 -28.22 -25.99
C GLU A 113 11.42 -27.54 -26.36
N LYS A 114 10.90 -27.81 -27.57
CA LYS A 114 9.58 -27.31 -28.00
C LYS A 114 8.48 -27.82 -27.07
N THR A 115 8.48 -29.11 -26.75
CA THR A 115 7.46 -29.73 -25.89
C THR A 115 7.54 -29.17 -24.47
N GLU A 116 8.74 -29.00 -23.93
CA GLU A 116 8.98 -28.38 -22.62
C GLU A 116 8.50 -26.92 -22.59
N THR A 117 8.78 -26.16 -23.65
CA THR A 117 8.34 -24.77 -23.79
C THR A 117 6.82 -24.66 -23.91
N GLU A 118 6.18 -25.56 -24.68
CA GLU A 118 4.72 -25.61 -24.81
C GLU A 118 4.05 -25.95 -23.47
N GLN A 119 4.64 -26.86 -22.68
CA GLN A 119 4.15 -27.18 -21.34
C GLN A 119 4.31 -25.98 -20.38
N GLN A 120 5.45 -25.30 -20.39
CA GLN A 120 5.67 -24.09 -19.60
C GLN A 120 4.71 -22.96 -19.98
N LEU A 121 4.47 -22.76 -21.28
CA LEU A 121 3.52 -21.76 -21.75
C LEU A 121 2.09 -22.10 -21.29
N SER A 122 1.71 -23.38 -21.35
CA SER A 122 0.43 -23.84 -20.85
C SER A 122 0.28 -23.59 -19.34
N SER A 123 1.31 -23.87 -18.53
CA SER A 123 1.24 -23.62 -17.09
C SER A 123 1.17 -22.13 -16.76
N VAL A 124 1.93 -21.30 -17.47
CA VAL A 124 1.90 -19.84 -17.29
C VAL A 124 0.54 -19.26 -17.69
N ASN A 125 -0.07 -19.75 -18.76
CA ASN A 125 -1.41 -19.31 -19.16
C ASN A 125 -2.47 -19.67 -18.11
N MET A 126 -2.40 -20.89 -17.54
CA MET A 126 -3.31 -21.27 -16.45
C MET A 126 -3.11 -20.42 -15.19
N GLU A 127 -1.85 -20.12 -14.83
CA GLU A 127 -1.55 -19.24 -13.70
C GLU A 127 -2.08 -17.82 -13.94
N LYS A 128 -1.89 -17.30 -15.16
CA LYS A 128 -2.41 -16.00 -15.58
C LYS A 128 -3.93 -15.95 -15.47
N GLU A 129 -4.65 -16.94 -15.99
CA GLU A 129 -6.11 -17.01 -15.89
C GLU A 129 -6.58 -17.06 -14.43
N GLY A 130 -5.87 -17.80 -13.57
CA GLY A 130 -6.12 -17.84 -12.13
C GLY A 130 -5.96 -16.48 -11.45
N VAL A 131 -4.87 -15.77 -11.75
CA VAL A 131 -4.60 -14.43 -11.22
C VAL A 131 -5.60 -13.41 -11.73
N GLU A 132 -5.99 -13.46 -13.01
CA GLU A 132 -7.02 -12.59 -13.58
C GLU A 132 -8.38 -12.82 -12.91
N ALA A 133 -8.76 -14.07 -12.67
CA ALA A 133 -10.00 -14.39 -11.97
C ALA A 133 -9.99 -13.91 -10.50
N GLU A 134 -8.87 -14.07 -9.81
CA GLU A 134 -8.70 -13.55 -8.44
C GLU A 134 -8.75 -12.02 -8.39
N TYR A 135 -8.10 -11.35 -9.35
CA TYR A 135 -8.15 -9.90 -9.49
C TYR A 135 -9.57 -9.38 -9.70
N VAL A 136 -10.34 -10.00 -10.61
CA VAL A 136 -11.75 -9.63 -10.85
C VAL A 136 -12.57 -9.81 -9.57
N LYS A 137 -12.41 -10.94 -8.88
CA LYS A 137 -13.11 -11.19 -7.61
C LYS A 137 -12.77 -10.13 -6.56
N LYS A 138 -11.49 -9.75 -6.43
CA LYS A 138 -11.05 -8.72 -5.49
C LYS A 138 -11.60 -7.34 -5.83
N MET A 139 -11.71 -7.01 -7.11
CA MET A 139 -12.33 -5.76 -7.55
C MET A 139 -13.82 -5.71 -7.25
N ASP A 140 -14.54 -6.83 -7.41
CA ASP A 140 -15.95 -6.93 -7.05
C ASP A 140 -16.15 -6.82 -5.52
N GLU A 141 -15.30 -7.47 -4.73
CA GLU A 141 -15.28 -7.33 -3.26
C GLU A 141 -15.06 -5.85 -2.85
N LEU A 142 -14.05 -5.19 -3.42
CA LEU A 142 -13.75 -3.79 -3.14
C LEU A 142 -14.92 -2.86 -3.50
N LYS A 143 -15.57 -3.11 -4.64
CA LYS A 143 -16.75 -2.34 -5.05
C LYS A 143 -17.90 -2.54 -4.07
N GLY A 144 -18.13 -3.77 -3.61
CA GLY A 144 -19.13 -4.07 -2.59
C GLY A 144 -18.86 -3.33 -1.27
N GLU A 145 -17.60 -3.26 -0.83
CA GLU A 145 -17.21 -2.50 0.36
C GLU A 145 -17.37 -0.98 0.18
N GLN A 146 -17.06 -0.44 -1.01
CA GLN A 146 -17.28 0.96 -1.34
C GLN A 146 -18.77 1.32 -1.29
N ASP A 147 -19.62 0.48 -1.89
CA ASP A 147 -21.07 0.67 -1.88
C ASP A 147 -21.63 0.59 -0.44
N ALA A 148 -21.16 -0.37 0.37
CA ALA A 148 -21.54 -0.49 1.77
C ALA A 148 -21.10 0.74 2.60
N THR A 149 -19.89 1.26 2.35
CA THR A 149 -19.39 2.48 3.01
C THR A 149 -20.22 3.70 2.62
N ALA A 150 -20.55 3.84 1.33
CA ALA A 150 -21.40 4.93 0.85
C ALA A 150 -22.81 4.88 1.48
N GLN A 151 -23.39 3.69 1.64
CA GLN A 151 -24.68 3.50 2.31
C GLN A 151 -24.65 3.86 3.80
N LEU A 152 -23.49 3.75 4.47
CA LEU A 152 -23.34 4.12 5.89
C LEU A 152 -23.09 5.62 6.10
N ASN A 153 -22.59 6.34 5.10
CA ASN A 153 -22.33 7.78 5.22
C ASN A 153 -23.61 8.60 5.41
N THR A 154 -24.69 8.29 4.68
CA THR A 154 -25.95 9.04 4.83
C THR A 154 -26.57 8.88 6.23
N PRO A 155 -26.72 7.66 6.79
CA PRO A 155 -27.14 7.49 8.19
C PRO A 155 -26.21 8.16 9.20
N LEU A 156 -24.90 8.20 8.94
CA LEU A 156 -23.93 8.87 9.81
C LEU A 156 -24.14 10.39 9.81
N GLU A 157 -24.34 11.00 8.64
CA GLU A 157 -24.64 12.42 8.50
C GLU A 157 -25.97 12.79 9.20
N GLU A 158 -27.01 11.97 9.02
CA GLU A 158 -28.29 12.12 9.71
C GLU A 158 -28.13 12.02 11.23
N ALA A 159 -27.39 11.01 11.71
CA ALA A 159 -27.11 10.84 13.14
C ALA A 159 -26.32 12.03 13.70
N GLN A 160 -25.33 12.54 12.95
CA GLN A 160 -24.56 13.71 13.35
C GLN A 160 -25.44 14.96 13.44
N HIS A 161 -26.37 15.14 12.50
CA HIS A 161 -27.35 16.22 12.54
C HIS A 161 -28.24 16.13 13.78
N VAL A 162 -28.77 14.93 14.09
CA VAL A 162 -29.58 14.69 15.30
C VAL A 162 -28.79 14.97 16.58
N VAL A 163 -27.55 14.48 16.68
CA VAL A 163 -26.69 14.72 17.84
C VAL A 163 -26.39 16.20 18.03
N ASN A 164 -26.10 16.92 16.95
CA ASN A 164 -25.87 18.36 17.01
C ASN A 164 -27.12 19.13 17.46
N SER A 165 -28.29 18.73 16.96
CA SER A 165 -29.58 19.31 17.38
C SER A 165 -29.83 19.09 18.88
N LEU A 166 -29.69 17.85 19.36
CA LEU A 166 -29.86 17.50 20.78
C LEU A 166 -28.83 18.20 21.67
N LYS A 167 -27.59 18.37 21.21
CA LYS A 167 -26.56 19.11 21.95
C LYS A 167 -26.92 20.58 22.10
N ASN A 168 -27.47 21.20 21.06
CA ASN A 168 -27.95 22.59 21.14
C ASN A 168 -29.13 22.72 22.11
N GLU A 169 -30.06 21.76 22.08
CA GLU A 169 -31.18 21.72 23.01
C GLU A 169 -30.71 21.53 24.47
N LEU A 170 -29.74 20.64 24.70
CA LEU A 170 -29.13 20.44 26.02
C LEU A 170 -28.46 21.73 26.53
N ASN A 171 -27.68 22.41 25.68
CA ASN A 171 -27.04 23.67 26.04
C ASN A 171 -28.09 24.74 26.41
N ARG A 172 -29.21 24.81 25.67
CA ARG A 172 -30.33 25.71 25.97
C ARG A 172 -30.87 25.47 27.37
N TYR A 173 -31.14 24.21 27.72
CA TYR A 173 -31.64 23.84 29.04
C TYR A 173 -30.62 24.05 30.17
N GLN A 174 -29.34 23.77 29.94
CA GLN A 174 -28.29 24.04 30.92
C GLN A 174 -28.18 25.53 31.22
N CYS A 175 -28.40 26.39 30.22
CA CYS A 175 -28.35 27.82 30.40
C CYS A 175 -29.51 28.34 31.26
N LEU A 176 -30.74 27.79 31.10
CA LEU A 176 -31.87 28.10 32.00
C LEU A 176 -31.52 27.91 33.49
N GLU A 177 -30.70 26.90 33.81
CA GLU A 177 -30.34 26.59 35.20
C GLU A 177 -29.13 27.36 35.74
N THR A 178 -28.22 27.81 34.86
CA THR A 178 -26.88 28.25 35.28
C THR A 178 -26.45 29.61 34.72
N CYS A 179 -27.08 30.09 33.66
CA CYS A 179 -26.71 31.35 33.04
C CYS A 179 -27.21 32.54 33.85
N THR A 180 -26.50 33.65 33.67
CA THR A 180 -26.96 34.95 34.10
C THR A 180 -28.01 35.51 33.12
N PRO A 181 -28.92 36.38 33.59
CA PRO A 181 -30.00 37.02 32.82
C PRO A 181 -29.62 37.59 31.45
N ASP A 182 -28.40 38.13 31.32
CA ASP A 182 -27.89 38.71 30.08
C ASP A 182 -27.80 37.69 28.94
N LYS A 183 -27.74 36.39 29.23
CA LYS A 183 -27.71 35.33 28.21
C LYS A 183 -29.07 35.05 27.58
N PHE A 184 -30.15 35.56 28.16
CA PHE A 184 -31.50 35.41 27.63
C PHE A 184 -31.87 36.54 26.66
N VAL A 185 -30.99 37.52 26.42
CA VAL A 185 -31.21 38.54 25.39
C VAL A 185 -30.87 37.99 24.00
N THR A 186 -31.87 37.42 23.32
CA THR A 186 -31.71 36.70 22.05
C THR A 186 -31.93 37.59 20.81
N VAL A 187 -31.12 38.64 20.64
CA VAL A 187 -31.28 39.62 19.53
C VAL A 187 -31.19 39.01 18.13
N ASP A 188 -30.52 37.87 17.98
CA ASP A 188 -30.35 37.16 16.71
C ASP A 188 -31.49 36.19 16.39
N ASN A 189 -32.49 36.04 17.27
CA ASN A 189 -33.59 35.11 17.06
C ASN A 189 -34.55 35.60 15.96
N GLU A 190 -34.62 34.85 14.86
CA GLU A 190 -35.43 35.20 13.68
C GLU A 190 -36.94 35.30 13.97
N TYR A 191 -37.47 34.52 14.92
CA TYR A 191 -38.88 34.60 15.30
C TYR A 191 -39.19 35.90 16.06
N VAL A 192 -38.31 36.29 16.99
CA VAL A 192 -38.44 37.56 17.71
C VAL A 192 -38.27 38.74 16.75
N LYS A 193 -37.29 38.67 15.83
CA LYS A 193 -37.08 39.69 14.78
C LYS A 193 -38.32 39.91 13.93
N ALA A 194 -38.90 38.84 13.40
CA ALA A 194 -40.11 38.94 12.58
C ALA A 194 -41.26 39.59 13.35
N LYS A 195 -41.40 39.30 14.65
CA LYS A 195 -42.44 39.92 15.47
C LYS A 195 -42.19 41.41 15.72
N VAL A 196 -40.95 41.81 15.97
CA VAL A 196 -40.59 43.22 16.13
C VAL A 196 -40.78 43.98 14.81
N ASP A 197 -40.42 43.39 13.67
CA ASP A 197 -40.65 43.99 12.35
C ASP A 197 -42.15 44.22 12.07
N GLU A 198 -43.01 43.28 12.48
CA GLU A 198 -44.47 43.42 12.44
C GLU A 198 -44.95 44.61 13.29
N ILE A 199 -44.49 44.70 14.54
CA ILE A 199 -44.88 45.76 15.50
C ILE A 199 -44.38 47.13 15.04
N CYS A 200 -43.17 47.19 14.50
CA CYS A 200 -42.52 48.43 14.06
C CYS A 200 -42.86 48.82 12.61
N ALA A 201 -43.74 48.07 11.93
CA ALA A 201 -44.08 48.32 10.54
C ALA A 201 -44.63 49.74 10.33
N GLY A 202 -43.95 50.52 9.48
CA GLY A 202 -44.33 51.90 9.18
C GLY A 202 -43.87 52.96 10.19
N LEU A 203 -43.22 52.56 11.30
CA LEU A 203 -42.65 53.47 12.29
C LEU A 203 -41.25 53.91 11.88
N THR A 204 -40.96 55.21 11.99
CA THR A 204 -39.73 55.78 11.43
C THR A 204 -38.75 56.24 12.49
N SER A 205 -39.24 56.75 13.62
CA SER A 205 -38.40 57.20 14.72
C SER A 205 -38.09 56.07 15.70
N LEU A 206 -36.93 56.14 16.36
CA LEU A 206 -36.57 55.20 17.41
C LEU A 206 -37.62 55.20 18.53
N ARG A 207 -38.07 56.39 18.93
CA ARG A 207 -39.08 56.57 19.98
C ARG A 207 -40.39 55.88 19.65
N GLU A 208 -40.94 56.07 18.45
CA GLU A 208 -42.19 55.38 18.04
C GLU A 208 -42.05 53.85 18.15
N LYS A 209 -40.90 53.31 17.74
CA LYS A 209 -40.62 51.88 17.83
C LYS A 209 -40.52 51.39 19.27
N GLN A 210 -39.83 52.13 20.12
CA GLN A 210 -39.70 51.82 21.55
C GLN A 210 -41.08 51.83 22.23
N GLU A 211 -41.90 52.85 21.96
CA GLU A 211 -43.26 52.96 22.49
C GLU A 211 -44.15 51.79 22.02
N ALA A 212 -44.08 51.42 20.73
CA ALA A 212 -44.86 50.31 20.17
C ALA A 212 -44.45 48.97 20.77
N VAL A 213 -43.15 48.71 20.92
CA VAL A 213 -42.63 47.49 21.57
C VAL A 213 -43.07 47.43 23.03
N TYR A 214 -42.92 48.53 23.78
CA TYR A 214 -43.33 48.57 25.19
C TYR A 214 -44.83 48.29 25.35
N LYS A 215 -45.67 48.94 24.55
CA LYS A 215 -47.12 48.70 24.56
C LYS A 215 -47.46 47.26 24.22
N PHE A 216 -46.82 46.68 23.22
CA PHE A 216 -47.02 45.27 22.89
C PHE A 216 -46.67 44.36 24.07
N VAL A 217 -45.51 44.53 24.71
CA VAL A 217 -45.12 43.68 25.84
C VAL A 217 -46.04 43.88 27.06
N ARG A 218 -46.46 45.12 27.33
CA ARG A 218 -47.40 45.45 28.41
C ARG A 218 -48.78 44.81 28.19
N ASP A 219 -49.33 44.98 26.99
CA ASP A 219 -50.75 44.71 26.71
C ASP A 219 -51.02 43.31 26.16
N GLU A 220 -50.10 42.75 25.35
CA GLU A 220 -50.32 41.50 24.63
C GLU A 220 -49.69 40.29 25.33
N ILE A 221 -48.64 40.49 26.13
CA ILE A 221 -48.02 39.43 26.91
C ILE A 221 -48.72 39.36 28.25
N LYS A 222 -49.36 38.22 28.53
CA LYS A 222 -50.09 38.02 29.78
C LYS A 222 -49.14 37.62 30.90
N ASP A 223 -49.53 37.97 32.12
CA ASP A 223 -48.88 37.44 33.30
C ASP A 223 -49.18 35.94 33.46
N ASP A 224 -48.21 35.19 33.95
CA ASP A 224 -48.28 33.75 34.16
C ASP A 224 -47.71 33.38 35.52
N GLU A 225 -48.52 33.49 36.58
CA GLU A 225 -48.18 33.11 37.97
C GLU A 225 -47.89 31.60 38.17
N SER A 226 -47.70 30.84 37.09
CA SER A 226 -47.41 29.42 37.16
C SER A 226 -45.99 29.19 37.67
N THR A 227 -45.88 28.64 38.88
CA THR A 227 -44.59 28.17 39.44
C THR A 227 -43.90 27.05 38.63
N PHE A 228 -44.52 26.61 37.52
CA PHE A 228 -44.06 25.50 36.71
C PHE A 228 -44.20 25.80 35.21
N CYS A 229 -43.07 25.87 34.51
CA CYS A 229 -42.98 26.15 33.08
C CYS A 229 -42.16 25.05 32.40
N PHE A 230 -42.68 24.48 31.30
CA PHE A 230 -42.03 23.41 30.53
C PHE A 230 -41.52 22.19 31.35
N GLY A 231 -42.21 21.82 32.44
CA GLY A 231 -41.77 20.67 33.24
C GLY A 231 -40.77 21.01 34.34
N ARG A 232 -40.52 22.30 34.62
CA ARG A 232 -39.49 22.79 35.54
C ARG A 232 -40.05 23.86 36.49
N LEU A 233 -39.38 24.04 37.63
CA LEU A 233 -39.62 25.19 38.51
C LEU A 233 -39.36 26.49 37.74
N ASP A 234 -40.18 27.49 38.03
CA ASP A 234 -40.13 28.79 37.36
C ASP A 234 -38.73 29.42 37.41
N MET A 235 -38.25 29.80 36.23
CA MET A 235 -36.92 30.34 35.94
C MET A 235 -37.05 31.24 34.71
N TRP A 236 -36.12 32.19 34.58
CA TRP A 236 -35.89 33.02 33.39
C TRP A 236 -36.19 32.28 32.08
N GLU A 237 -37.15 32.77 31.29
CA GLU A 237 -37.49 32.19 29.99
C GLU A 237 -36.81 32.91 28.82
N TYR A 238 -36.64 32.19 27.71
CA TYR A 238 -36.15 32.80 26.48
C TYR A 238 -37.25 33.67 25.81
N PRO A 239 -36.92 34.86 25.28
CA PRO A 239 -37.86 35.75 24.60
C PRO A 239 -38.74 35.07 23.54
N GLU A 240 -38.18 34.17 22.74
CA GLU A 240 -38.95 33.44 21.72
C GLU A 240 -39.99 32.47 22.29
N ASP A 241 -39.78 31.94 23.50
CA ASP A 241 -40.73 31.03 24.14
C ASP A 241 -41.85 31.82 24.81
N ILE A 242 -41.51 32.95 25.45
CA ILE A 242 -42.46 33.92 26.00
C ILE A 242 -43.40 34.40 24.89
N LEU A 243 -42.85 34.79 23.72
CA LEU A 243 -43.63 35.23 22.57
C LEU A 243 -44.56 34.14 22.01
N LYS A 244 -44.07 32.90 21.86
CA LYS A 244 -44.90 31.78 21.36
C LYS A 244 -46.07 31.48 22.28
N ARG A 245 -45.86 31.60 23.59
CA ARG A 245 -46.88 31.38 24.61
C ARG A 245 -47.83 32.56 24.75
N GLY A 246 -47.37 33.77 24.44
CA GLY A 246 -48.09 35.01 24.70
C GLY A 246 -48.25 35.31 26.20
N LYS A 247 -47.40 34.71 27.04
CA LYS A 247 -47.42 34.87 28.50
C LYS A 247 -46.05 34.53 29.10
N GLY A 248 -45.73 35.16 30.22
CA GLY A 248 -44.52 34.93 31.01
C GLY A 248 -44.69 35.48 32.43
N HIS A 249 -43.83 35.05 33.34
CA HIS A 249 -43.82 35.55 34.72
C HIS A 249 -43.25 36.98 34.77
N TRP A 250 -43.07 37.55 35.98
CA TRP A 250 -42.72 38.96 36.10
C TRP A 250 -41.35 39.31 35.50
N GLU A 251 -40.32 38.51 35.72
CA GLU A 251 -38.98 38.71 35.14
C GLU A 251 -38.95 38.58 33.61
N ASP A 252 -39.80 37.72 33.05
CA ASP A 252 -39.80 37.33 31.64
C ASP A 252 -40.20 38.49 30.74
N LYS A 253 -41.19 39.27 31.14
CA LYS A 253 -41.61 40.45 30.37
C LYS A 253 -40.49 41.46 30.21
N PHE A 254 -39.64 41.64 31.23
CA PHE A 254 -38.52 42.58 31.17
C PHE A 254 -37.42 42.08 30.22
N LEU A 255 -37.11 40.78 30.22
CA LEU A 255 -36.17 40.18 29.26
C LEU A 255 -36.67 40.30 27.83
N LEU A 256 -37.95 39.98 27.61
CA LEU A 256 -38.59 40.12 26.31
C LEU A 256 -38.57 41.59 25.85
N LEU A 257 -38.96 42.51 26.73
CA LEU A 257 -38.94 43.95 26.46
C LEU A 257 -37.55 44.42 26.04
N LEU A 258 -36.51 44.09 26.83
CA LEU A 258 -35.14 44.48 26.50
C LEU A 258 -34.73 43.92 25.14
N THR A 259 -34.97 42.63 24.89
CA THR A 259 -34.63 41.97 23.62
C THR A 259 -35.32 42.62 22.42
N MET A 260 -36.62 42.91 22.54
CA MET A 260 -37.38 43.54 21.47
C MET A 260 -36.96 44.99 21.24
N LEU A 261 -36.62 45.74 22.30
CA LEU A 261 -36.06 47.10 22.18
C LEU A 261 -34.74 47.09 21.41
N ARG A 262 -33.88 46.08 21.62
CA ARG A 262 -32.64 45.91 20.83
C ARG A 262 -32.92 45.71 19.37
N ILE A 263 -33.78 44.76 19.05
CA ILE A 263 -34.13 44.43 17.67
C ILE A 263 -34.79 45.64 16.97
N ALA A 264 -35.59 46.42 17.70
CA ALA A 264 -36.20 47.65 17.20
C ALA A 264 -35.19 48.77 16.91
N GLY A 265 -33.92 48.59 17.29
CA GLY A 265 -32.81 49.50 17.01
C GLY A 265 -32.33 50.31 18.21
N THR A 266 -32.78 50.00 19.43
CA THR A 266 -32.26 50.66 20.64
C THR A 266 -30.88 50.09 20.98
N PRO A 267 -29.81 50.89 20.93
CA PRO A 267 -28.47 50.36 21.13
C PRO A 267 -28.22 49.98 22.61
N PRO A 268 -27.24 49.10 22.88
CA PRO A 268 -26.84 48.66 24.22
C PRO A 268 -26.73 49.76 25.27
N GLU A 269 -26.12 50.89 24.92
CA GLU A 269 -25.93 52.04 25.79
C GLU A 269 -27.23 52.79 26.14
N HIS A 270 -28.32 52.56 25.41
CA HIS A 270 -29.60 53.26 25.53
C HIS A 270 -30.73 52.37 26.07
N ALA A 271 -30.47 51.13 26.46
CA ALA A 271 -31.41 50.44 27.33
C ALA A 271 -30.70 49.49 28.29
N LYS A 272 -31.24 49.29 29.48
CA LYS A 272 -30.63 48.47 30.53
C LYS A 272 -31.70 47.72 31.28
N PHE A 273 -31.41 46.50 31.64
CA PHE A 273 -32.16 45.79 32.66
C PHE A 273 -31.64 46.19 34.03
N ILE A 274 -32.52 46.58 34.94
CA ILE A 274 -32.19 46.99 36.30
C ILE A 274 -32.88 46.05 37.28
N ALA A 275 -32.12 45.60 38.28
CA ALA A 275 -32.65 45.01 39.50
C ALA A 275 -32.32 45.94 40.67
N ALA A 276 -33.31 46.27 41.49
CA ALA A 276 -33.13 47.20 42.60
C ALA A 276 -34.09 46.93 43.75
N GLU A 277 -33.76 47.45 44.92
CA GLU A 277 -34.72 47.68 46.00
C GLU A 277 -35.31 49.10 45.83
N VAL A 278 -36.61 49.24 46.08
CA VAL A 278 -37.32 50.52 45.98
C VAL A 278 -38.07 50.76 47.30
N ASP A 279 -37.79 51.89 47.96
CA ASP A 279 -38.39 52.30 49.24
C ASP A 279 -38.26 51.23 50.36
N GLY A 280 -37.20 50.43 50.32
CA GLY A 280 -36.95 49.35 51.28
C GLY A 280 -37.91 48.16 51.19
N ASN A 281 -38.71 48.07 50.11
CA ASN A 281 -39.52 46.89 49.77
C ASN A 281 -38.71 45.84 48.98
N ASP A 282 -39.34 44.68 48.77
CA ASP A 282 -38.82 43.54 48.02
C ASP A 282 -38.19 43.96 46.67
N ASN A 283 -37.17 43.20 46.24
CA ASN A 283 -36.44 43.42 45.00
C ASN A 283 -37.39 43.50 43.80
N TRP A 284 -37.28 44.58 43.03
CA TRP A 284 -38.03 44.79 41.79
C TRP A 284 -37.11 44.83 40.57
N LEU A 285 -37.71 44.67 39.39
CA LEU A 285 -37.00 44.69 38.10
C LEU A 285 -37.66 45.71 37.17
N TRP A 286 -36.87 46.36 36.32
CA TRP A 286 -37.40 47.16 35.21
C TRP A 286 -36.41 47.28 34.06
N VAL A 287 -36.89 47.83 32.93
CA VAL A 287 -36.02 48.25 31.83
C VAL A 287 -35.91 49.76 31.82
N GLU A 288 -34.70 50.30 31.84
CA GLU A 288 -34.47 51.70 31.52
C GLU A 288 -34.26 51.85 30.02
N ALA A 289 -34.87 52.84 29.38
CA ALA A 289 -34.64 53.14 27.97
C ALA A 289 -34.46 54.65 27.71
N TYR A 290 -33.51 55.00 26.84
CA TYR A 290 -33.27 56.35 26.37
C TYR A 290 -33.90 56.56 25.00
N ASP A 291 -34.76 57.58 24.88
CA ASP A 291 -35.47 57.89 23.62
C ASP A 291 -34.72 58.91 22.74
N GLY A 292 -33.54 59.37 23.18
CA GLY A 292 -32.77 60.43 22.54
C GLY A 292 -32.87 61.79 23.23
N ALA A 293 -33.77 61.92 24.21
CA ALA A 293 -33.89 63.11 25.05
C ALA A 293 -33.94 62.77 26.55
N THR A 294 -34.73 61.75 26.90
CA THR A 294 -35.06 61.40 28.29
C THR A 294 -34.84 59.91 28.54
N TRP A 295 -34.38 59.59 29.75
CA TRP A 295 -34.36 58.22 30.26
C TRP A 295 -35.69 57.89 30.92
N TRP A 296 -36.26 56.75 30.58
CA TRP A 296 -37.56 56.28 31.05
C TRP A 296 -37.42 54.99 31.83
N VAL A 297 -38.15 54.86 32.94
CA VAL A 297 -38.32 53.60 33.67
C VAL A 297 -39.53 52.88 33.07
N LEU A 298 -39.28 51.76 32.41
CA LEU A 298 -40.30 50.97 31.73
C LEU A 298 -40.66 49.75 32.58
N ASP A 299 -41.89 49.78 33.07
CA ASP A 299 -42.50 48.68 33.79
C ASP A 299 -43.77 48.21 33.06
N PRO A 300 -43.76 47.02 32.41
CA PRO A 300 -44.91 46.50 31.69
C PRO A 300 -45.99 45.87 32.61
N PHE A 301 -45.83 45.89 33.95
CA PHE A 301 -46.83 45.40 34.91
C PHE A 301 -47.74 46.48 35.46
N GLU A 302 -47.19 47.67 35.72
CA GLU A 302 -47.90 48.77 36.39
C GLU A 302 -48.90 49.53 35.49
N GLY A 303 -49.13 49.08 34.25
CA GLY A 303 -50.08 49.69 33.32
C GLY A 303 -49.70 51.11 32.86
N TYR A 304 -48.46 51.54 33.14
CA TYR A 304 -47.95 52.85 32.77
C TYR A 304 -47.85 53.03 31.25
N GLU A 305 -47.93 54.26 30.77
CA GLU A 305 -47.52 54.59 29.41
C GLU A 305 -45.99 54.74 29.36
N PHE A 306 -45.40 54.59 28.18
CA PHE A 306 -43.95 54.68 28.00
C PHE A 306 -43.33 55.96 28.60
N THR A 307 -44.07 57.07 28.50
CA THR A 307 -43.63 58.39 28.99
C THR A 307 -44.18 58.76 30.37
N SER A 308 -44.69 57.79 31.13
CA SER A 308 -45.27 58.07 32.46
C SER A 308 -44.22 58.29 33.52
N ASN A 309 -43.07 57.60 33.44
CA ASN A 309 -42.07 57.57 34.51
C ASN A 309 -40.69 58.00 34.00
N PRO A 310 -40.41 59.31 33.88
CA PRO A 310 -39.05 59.79 33.67
C PRO A 310 -38.14 59.29 34.79
N LYS A 311 -36.98 58.77 34.44
CA LYS A 311 -36.05 58.17 35.38
C LYS A 311 -35.65 59.12 36.51
N GLU A 312 -35.30 60.37 36.18
CA GLU A 312 -34.86 61.35 37.17
C GLU A 312 -35.96 61.60 38.21
N GLN A 313 -37.20 61.77 37.76
CA GLN A 313 -38.34 61.94 38.64
C GLN A 313 -38.58 60.69 39.50
N PHE A 314 -38.56 59.49 38.92
CA PHE A 314 -38.73 58.24 39.66
C PHE A 314 -37.68 58.08 40.77
N TYR A 315 -36.41 58.40 40.47
CA TYR A 315 -35.31 58.31 41.42
C TYR A 315 -35.29 59.45 42.47
N GLU A 316 -35.99 60.55 42.22
CA GLU A 316 -36.21 61.61 43.21
C GLU A 316 -37.37 61.28 44.15
N GLU A 317 -38.42 60.62 43.63
CA GLU A 317 -39.63 60.27 44.37
C GLU A 317 -39.46 59.00 45.22
N HIS A 318 -38.54 58.11 44.83
CA HIS A 318 -38.30 56.82 45.50
C HIS A 318 -36.84 56.64 45.94
N GLU A 319 -36.64 55.94 47.05
CA GLU A 319 -35.31 55.48 47.46
C GLU A 319 -34.93 54.22 46.66
N VAL A 320 -34.15 54.42 45.59
CA VAL A 320 -33.71 53.34 44.69
C VAL A 320 -32.30 52.87 45.01
N ILE A 321 -32.15 51.59 45.38
CA ILE A 321 -30.86 50.93 45.58
C ILE A 321 -30.68 49.88 44.49
N ILE A 322 -29.88 50.21 43.46
CA ILE A 322 -29.57 49.28 42.37
C ILE A 322 -28.75 48.12 42.93
N LEU A 323 -29.27 46.90 42.82
CA LEU A 323 -28.61 45.66 43.22
C LEU A 323 -27.68 45.12 42.13
N TRP A 324 -28.13 45.19 40.88
CA TRP A 324 -27.34 44.86 39.70
C TRP A 324 -28.05 45.33 38.43
N TRP A 325 -27.30 45.45 37.34
CA TRP A 325 -27.84 45.78 36.03
C TRP A 325 -26.98 45.21 34.91
N PHE A 326 -27.58 45.10 33.72
CA PHE A 326 -26.83 44.77 32.50
C PHE A 326 -27.41 45.44 31.26
N ASN A 327 -26.60 45.49 30.20
CA ASN A 327 -26.98 46.08 28.91
C ASN A 327 -26.28 45.41 27.72
N ASP A 328 -26.06 44.10 27.79
CA ASP A 328 -25.39 43.23 26.80
C ASP A 328 -23.86 43.36 26.77
N THR A 329 -23.33 44.57 26.96
CA THR A 329 -21.87 44.80 26.96
C THR A 329 -21.29 44.77 28.37
N GLU A 330 -22.07 45.14 29.37
CA GLU A 330 -21.67 45.17 30.76
C GLU A 330 -22.68 44.45 31.64
N PHE A 331 -22.15 43.78 32.67
CA PHE A 331 -22.91 43.30 33.82
C PHE A 331 -22.27 43.91 35.07
N ARG A 332 -23.04 44.63 35.88
CA ARG A 332 -22.54 45.27 37.10
C ARG A 332 -23.39 44.87 38.30
N ARG A 333 -22.72 44.57 39.41
CA ARG A 333 -23.35 44.46 40.73
C ARG A 333 -23.24 45.81 41.44
N GLY A 334 -24.32 46.19 42.11
CA GLY A 334 -24.45 47.43 42.88
C GLY A 334 -23.62 47.46 44.14
#